data_AF-I4EJ26-F1
#
_entry.id   AF-I4EJ26-F1
#
_cell.length_a   1.000
_cell.length_b   1.000
_cell.length_c   1.000
_cell.angle_alpha   90.00
_cell.angle_beta   90.00
_cell.angle_gamma   90.00
#
_symmetry.space_group_name_H-M   'P 1'
#
loop_
_entity.id
_entity.type
_entity.pdbx_description
1 polymer ?
#
loop_
_entity_poly.entity_id
_entity_poly.type
_entity_poly.pdbx_seq_one_letter_code
_entity_poly.pdbx_strand_id
1 'polypeptide(L)' 'MTLHLSLAKGEPGDEIVRFASEHRSDLIVLAWRGHLEAERAATLKAVIQAAPCPVFILRVE' A
#
# COMPACT_ATOMS: atom_id res chain seq x y z
N MET A 1 -2.98 -10.81 -20.31
CA MET A 1 -2.85 -10.12 -19.00
C MET A 1 -1.38 -9.89 -18.77
N THR A 2 -0.93 -8.63 -18.75
CA THR A 2 0.50 -8.29 -18.61
C THR A 2 0.77 -7.90 -17.17
N LEU A 3 1.76 -8.54 -16.55
CA LEU A 3 2.21 -8.21 -15.20
C LEU A 3 3.42 -7.27 -15.29
N HIS A 4 3.38 -6.17 -14.54
CA HIS A 4 4.52 -5.28 -14.37
C HIS A 4 4.99 -5.37 -12.91
N LEU A 5 6.28 -5.67 -12.74
CA LEU A 5 6.93 -5.71 -11.43
C LEU A 5 7.69 -4.40 -11.23
N SER A 6 7.53 -3.78 -10.07
CA SER A 6 8.23 -2.57 -9.67
C SER A 6 9.03 -2.83 -8.40
N LEU A 7 10.25 -2.29 -8.33
CA LEU A 7 11.12 -2.36 -7.18
C LEU A 7 11.48 -0.94 -6.75
N ALA A 8 11.34 -0.67 -5.46
CA ALA A 8 11.67 0.61 -4.85
C ALA A 8 12.47 0.39 -3.55
N LYS A 9 13.15 1.44 -3.09
CA LYS A 9 13.93 1.43 -1.85
C LYS A 9 13.59 2.69 -1.05
N GLY A 10 13.20 2.51 0.21
CA GLY A 10 12.80 3.60 1.10
C GLY A 10 11.85 3.08 2.17
N GLU A 11 11.14 3.99 2.83
CA GLU A 11 10.04 3.63 3.73
C GLU A 11 8.88 3.04 2.90
N PRO A 12 8.42 1.80 3.18
CA PRO A 12 7.51 1.09 2.28
C PRO A 12 6.19 1.82 2.00
N GLY A 13 5.62 2.50 3.00
CA GLY A 13 4.37 3.25 2.83
C GLY A 13 4.52 4.41 1.85
N ASP A 14 5.58 5.18 2.01
CA ASP A 14 5.89 6.34 1.18
C ASP A 14 6.16 5.91 -0.27
N GLU A 15 6.91 4.83 -0.47
CA GLU A 15 7.20 4.31 -1.80
C GLU A 15 5.96 3.77 -2.52
N ILE A 16 5.03 3.13 -1.80
CA ILE A 16 3.74 2.69 -2.37
C ILE A 16 2.91 3.90 -2.82
N VAL A 17 2.82 4.94 -1.98
CA VAL A 17 2.08 6.17 -2.28
C VAL A 17 2.71 6.93 -3.45
N ARG A 18 4.04 7.01 -3.49
CA ARG A 18 4.79 7.62 -4.58
C ARG A 18 4.52 6.89 -5.90
N PHE A 19 4.64 5.56 -5.91
CA PHE A 19 4.37 4.74 -7.09
C PHE A 19 2.93 4.93 -7.58
N ALA A 20 1.94 4.86 -6.68
CA ALA A 20 0.53 5.03 -7.04
C ALA A 20 0.26 6.41 -7.66
N SER A 21 0.91 7.46 -7.14
CA SER A 21 0.79 8.83 -7.64
C SER A 21 1.44 9.01 -9.02
N GLU A 22 2.68 8.54 -9.19
CA GLU A 22 3.43 8.64 -10.44
C GLU A 22 2.75 7.87 -11.59
N HIS A 23 2.18 6.71 -11.26
CA HIS A 23 1.53 5.83 -12.24
C HIS A 23 0.01 6.07 -12.37
N ARG A 24 -0.57 7.04 -11.65
CA ARG A 24 -2.01 7.30 -11.61
C ARG A 24 -2.83 6.03 -11.39
N SER A 25 -2.42 5.24 -10.40
CA SER A 25 -3.09 3.98 -10.08
C SER A 25 -4.52 4.23 -9.60
N ASP A 26 -5.50 3.51 -10.13
CA ASP A 26 -6.91 3.67 -9.75
C ASP A 26 -7.26 2.96 -8.43
N LEU A 27 -6.43 2.03 -7.97
CA LEU A 27 -6.65 1.24 -6.76
C LEU A 27 -5.32 0.75 -6.17
N ILE A 28 -5.18 0.84 -4.85
CA ILE A 28 -4.12 0.14 -4.10
C ILE A 28 -4.75 -1.04 -3.36
N VAL A 29 -4.14 -2.22 -3.49
CA VAL A 29 -4.55 -3.43 -2.74
C VAL A 29 -3.46 -3.78 -1.74
N LEU A 30 -3.81 -3.85 -0.46
CA LEU A 30 -2.91 -4.29 0.61
C LEU A 30 -3.45 -5.54 1.29
N ALA A 31 -2.59 -6.54 1.48
CA ALA A 31 -2.90 -7.71 2.30
C ALA A 31 -2.53 -7.43 3.77
N TRP A 32 -3.40 -7.86 4.69
CA TRP A 32 -3.22 -7.66 6.13
C TRP A 32 -3.68 -8.87 6.95
N ARG A 33 -2.89 -9.25 7.98
CA ARG A 33 -3.12 -10.41 8.85
C ARG A 33 -3.90 -10.11 10.14
N GLY A 34 -4.74 -9.08 10.16
CA GLY A 34 -5.71 -8.89 11.24
C GLY A 34 -5.24 -8.21 12.54
N HIS A 35 -3.99 -7.74 12.65
CA HIS A 35 -3.50 -7.01 13.84
C HIS A 35 -3.15 -5.54 13.52
N LEU A 36 -3.90 -4.58 14.08
CA LEU A 36 -3.81 -3.13 13.84
C LEU A 36 -3.15 -2.35 14.99
N GLU A 37 -2.61 -3.06 15.99
CA GLU A 37 -1.95 -2.48 17.17
C GLU A 37 -0.95 -1.38 16.79
N ALA A 38 -0.74 -0.39 17.67
CA ALA A 38 0.00 0.84 17.37
C ALA A 38 1.37 0.59 16.72
N GLU A 39 2.12 -0.40 17.20
CA GLU A 39 3.46 -0.78 16.69
C GLU A 39 3.42 -1.69 15.46
N ARG A 40 2.24 -2.20 15.09
CA ARG A 40 2.04 -3.08 13.94
C ARG A 40 1.43 -2.30 12.77
N ALA A 41 1.59 -2.84 11.56
CA ALA A 41 0.96 -2.32 10.35
C ALA A 41 1.35 -0.87 9.97
N ALA A 42 2.58 -0.43 10.28
CA ALA A 42 3.10 0.91 9.93
C ALA A 42 2.94 1.24 8.44
N THR A 43 3.27 0.30 7.55
CA THR A 43 3.07 0.44 6.10
C THR A 43 1.60 0.67 5.74
N LEU A 44 0.69 -0.12 6.28
CA LEU A 44 -0.74 -0.01 6.01
C LEU A 44 -1.29 1.34 6.51
N LYS A 45 -0.87 1.79 7.70
CA LYS A 45 -1.25 3.09 8.26
C LYS A 45 -0.75 4.24 7.38
N ALA A 46 0.52 4.20 6.98
CA ALA A 46 1.12 5.21 6.10
C ALA A 46 0.39 5.30 4.75
N VAL A 47 0.08 4.16 4.12
CA VAL A 47 -0.67 4.14 2.86
C VAL A 47 -2.09 4.67 3.03
N ILE A 48 -2.84 4.22 4.04
CA ILE A 48 -4.22 4.70 4.27
C ILE A 48 -4.24 6.23 4.50
N GLN A 49 -3.23 6.76 5.18
CA GLN A 49 -3.16 8.19 5.50
C GLN A 49 -2.88 9.07 4.28
N ALA A 50 -2.13 8.57 3.29
CA ALA A 50 -1.59 9.39 2.20
C ALA A 50 -1.95 8.91 0.78
N ALA A 51 -2.74 7.83 0.64
CA ALA A 51 -3.07 7.26 -0.67
C ALA A 51 -3.76 8.28 -1.60
N PRO A 52 -3.33 8.38 -2.88
CA PRO A 52 -3.95 9.27 -3.86
C PRO A 52 -5.24 8.68 -4.47
N CYS A 53 -5.57 7.42 -4.14
CA CYS A 53 -6.67 6.67 -4.70
C CYS A 53 -7.26 5.72 -3.63
N PRO A 54 -8.43 5.09 -3.90
CA PRO A 54 -9.02 4.13 -2.99
C PRO A 54 -8.05 3.01 -2.59
N VAL A 55 -8.15 2.57 -1.33
CA VAL A 55 -7.36 1.48 -0.78
C VAL A 55 -8.29 0.31 -0.42
N PHE A 56 -8.05 -0.86 -1.01
CA PHE A 56 -8.72 -2.10 -0.66
C PHE A 56 -7.84 -2.96 0.25
N ILE A 57 -8.31 -3.20 1.47
CA ILE A 57 -7.58 -3.99 2.46
C ILE A 57 -8.15 -5.41 2.44
N LEU A 58 -7.34 -6.35 1.98
CA LEU A 58 -7.67 -7.77 2.01
C LEU A 58 -7.18 -8.37 3.32
N ARG A 59 -8.11 -8.84 4.16
CA ARG A 59 -7.75 -9.68 5.30
C ARG A 59 -7.33 -11.04 4.78
N VAL A 60 -6.11 -11.45 5.09
CA VAL A 60 -5.57 -12.78 4.78
C VAL A 60 -5.41 -13.57 6.07
N GLU A 61 -5.82 -14.84 6.02
CA GLU A 61 -5.65 -15.81 7.11
C GLU A 61 -4.20 -16.33 7.18
#